data_AF-A0A1Q3J4B0-F1
#
_entry.id   AF-A0A1Q3J4B0-F1
#
_cell.length_a   1.000
_cell.length_b   1.000
_cell.length_c   1.000
_cell.angle_alpha   90.00
_cell.angle_beta   90.00
_cell.angle_gamma   90.00
#
_symmetry.space_group_name_H-M   'P 1'
#
loop_
_entity.id
_entity.type
_entity.pdbx_description
1 polymer ?
#
loop_
_entity_poly.entity_id
_entity_poly.type
_entity_poly.pdbx_seq_one_letter_code
_entity_poly.pdbx_strand_id
1 'polypeptide(L)'
;MELNTDTKVRADVTAARRIVTLDSGEVYFDVVHDDTRPFTVYAGNRRITDLGTKFAVYRAGDDVRVTVHEGRVRVDMLGRPALDTPVVAEAGHMVVTKGGETLLLNKPAEDIARDLSWRQGLLVFNQQTLAEVADQFNRYNSRKIQVEGSARKIRIGGSFRADNIDVFVLLLNRGFGLTVKDQGETILVSR
;
A
#
# COMPACT_ATOMS: atom_id res chain seq x y z
N MET A 1 12.41 8.96 2.40
CA MET A 1 11.28 8.21 1.79
C MET A 1 11.72 6.77 1.63
N GLU A 2 10.80 5.83 1.79
CA GLU A 2 11.02 4.40 1.58
C GLU A 2 10.07 3.94 0.48
N LEU A 3 10.58 3.19 -0.50
CA LEU A 3 9.81 2.70 -1.64
C LEU A 3 9.47 1.23 -1.42
N ASN A 4 8.22 0.86 -1.68
CA ASN A 4 7.83 -0.54 -1.74
C ASN A 4 8.12 -1.12 -3.14
N THR A 5 7.93 -2.43 -3.30
CA THR A 5 8.06 -3.13 -4.60
C THR A 5 7.20 -2.50 -5.71
N ASP A 6 7.66 -2.64 -6.95
CA ASP A 6 7.03 -2.13 -8.19
C ASP A 6 6.66 -0.64 -8.17
N THR A 7 7.42 0.15 -7.40
CA THR A 7 7.18 1.59 -7.24
C THR A 7 7.94 2.42 -8.27
N LYS A 8 7.23 3.35 -8.92
CA LYS A 8 7.79 4.30 -9.89
C LYS A 8 7.55 5.72 -9.40
N VAL A 9 8.63 6.45 -9.12
CA VAL A 9 8.57 7.83 -8.62
C VAL A 9 9.45 8.75 -9.46
N ARG A 10 9.04 10.02 -9.52
CA ARG A 10 9.87 11.12 -10.01
C ARG A 10 9.98 12.16 -8.90
N ALA A 11 11.19 12.61 -8.60
CA ALA A 11 11.43 13.57 -7.53
C ALA A 11 12.06 14.85 -8.10
N ASP A 12 11.40 15.98 -7.87
CA ASP A 12 11.95 17.33 -8.07
C ASP A 12 12.15 17.96 -6.69
N VAL A 13 13.28 17.58 -6.06
CA VAL A 13 13.68 18.06 -4.73
C VAL A 13 14.90 18.94 -4.88
N THR A 14 14.71 20.24 -4.69
CA THR A 14 15.72 21.28 -4.78
C THR A 14 15.68 22.17 -3.53
N ALA A 15 16.53 23.19 -3.47
CA ALA A 15 16.47 24.19 -2.39
C ALA A 15 15.09 24.89 -2.32
N ALA A 16 14.40 25.05 -3.44
CA ALA A 16 13.12 25.77 -3.55
C ALA A 16 11.89 24.88 -3.70
N ARG A 17 12.05 23.60 -4.09
CA ARG A 17 10.92 22.68 -4.38
C ARG A 17 11.09 21.36 -3.66
N ARG A 18 9.97 20.81 -3.19
CA ARG A 18 9.90 19.50 -2.53
C ARG A 18 8.74 18.71 -3.14
N ILE A 19 8.88 18.34 -4.41
CA ILE A 19 7.81 17.70 -5.18
C ILE A 19 8.19 16.26 -5.50
N VAL A 20 7.25 15.33 -5.27
CA VAL A 20 7.34 13.94 -5.70
C VAL A 20 6.12 13.60 -6.54
N THR A 21 6.30 12.90 -7.64
CA THR A 21 5.21 12.31 -8.43
C THR A 21 5.29 10.80 -8.33
N LEU A 22 4.22 10.17 -7.82
CA LEU A 22 4.04 8.73 -7.73
C LEU A 22 3.26 8.24 -8.95
N ASP A 23 3.96 7.58 -9.87
CA ASP A 23 3.36 7.03 -11.07
C ASP A 23 2.76 5.63 -10.79
N SER A 24 3.32 4.81 -9.90
CA SER A 24 2.70 3.55 -9.44
C SER A 24 3.39 3.03 -8.20
N GLY A 25 2.72 2.12 -7.48
CA GLY A 25 3.28 1.42 -6.32
C GLY A 25 2.98 2.12 -5.01
N GLU A 26 3.90 2.05 -4.06
CA GLU A 26 3.67 2.52 -2.70
C GLU A 26 4.92 3.17 -2.12
N VAL A 27 4.74 4.32 -1.48
CA VAL A 27 5.82 5.09 -0.88
C VAL A 27 5.44 5.50 0.53
N TYR A 28 6.36 5.30 1.47
CA TYR A 28 6.29 5.88 2.79
C TYR A 28 7.15 7.15 2.86
N PHE A 29 6.56 8.22 3.38
CA PHE A 29 7.20 9.52 3.58
C PHE A 29 7.28 9.82 5.07
N ASP A 30 8.48 10.22 5.50
CA ASP A 30 8.75 10.84 6.78
C ASP A 30 9.30 12.24 6.48
N VAL A 31 8.48 13.26 6.73
CA VAL A 31 8.67 14.61 6.20
C VAL A 31 8.77 15.60 7.34
N VAL A 32 9.91 16.28 7.42
CA VAL A 32 10.05 17.46 8.28
C VAL A 32 9.26 18.61 7.68
N HIS A 33 8.36 19.17 8.48
CA HIS A 33 7.50 20.28 8.08
C HIS A 33 8.31 21.54 7.79
N ASP A 34 7.94 22.25 6.73
CA ASP A 34 8.50 23.56 6.37
C ASP A 34 7.42 24.37 5.64
N ASP A 35 6.78 25.30 6.34
CA ASP A 35 5.71 26.16 5.79
C ASP A 35 6.19 27.01 4.60
N THR A 36 7.49 27.34 4.55
CA THR A 36 8.06 28.12 3.46
C THR A 36 8.29 27.27 2.22
N ARG A 37 8.38 25.94 2.38
CA ARG A 37 8.63 24.96 1.32
C ARG A 37 7.82 23.68 1.56
N PRO A 38 6.50 23.70 1.29
CA PRO A 38 5.64 22.54 1.49
C PRO A 38 6.11 21.34 0.66
N PHE A 39 6.11 20.15 1.25
CA PHE A 39 6.32 18.90 0.54
C PHE A 39 5.01 18.47 -0.12
N THR A 40 5.07 18.20 -1.43
CA THR A 40 3.90 17.85 -2.23
C THR A 40 4.12 16.53 -2.96
N VAL A 41 3.16 15.62 -2.83
CA VAL A 41 3.10 14.38 -3.61
C VAL A 41 1.96 14.45 -4.62
N TYR A 42 2.25 14.19 -5.89
CA TYR A 42 1.25 13.99 -6.94
C TYR A 42 1.04 12.50 -7.17
N ALA A 43 -0.21 12.04 -7.14
CA ALA A 43 -0.58 10.66 -7.45
C ALA A 43 -1.85 10.68 -8.33
N GLY A 44 -1.69 10.46 -9.64
CA GLY A 44 -2.77 10.65 -10.60
C GLY A 44 -3.31 12.09 -10.55
N ASN A 45 -4.60 12.26 -10.32
CA ASN A 45 -5.25 13.57 -10.18
C ASN A 45 -5.28 14.06 -8.72
N ARG A 46 -4.53 13.46 -7.80
CA ARG A 46 -4.48 13.86 -6.40
C ARG A 46 -3.20 14.64 -6.10
N ARG A 47 -3.34 15.75 -5.38
CA ARG A 47 -2.24 16.50 -4.80
C ARG A 47 -2.29 16.34 -3.28
N ILE A 48 -1.26 15.75 -2.72
CA ILE A 48 -1.12 15.52 -1.28
C ILE A 48 -0.08 16.52 -0.76
N THR A 49 -0.47 17.41 0.14
CA THR A 49 0.45 18.36 0.79
C THR A 49 0.71 17.88 2.22
N ASP A 50 1.97 17.76 2.62
CA ASP A 50 2.33 17.49 4.01
C ASP A 50 1.97 18.69 4.90
N LEU A 51 1.68 18.41 6.16
CA LEU A 51 1.54 19.40 7.22
C LEU A 51 2.40 19.00 8.44
N GLY A 52 3.55 18.35 8.20
CA GLY A 52 4.44 17.78 9.21
C GLY A 52 4.09 16.36 9.63
N THR A 53 4.43 15.38 8.79
CA THR A 53 3.66 14.12 8.75
C THR A 53 4.48 12.92 8.32
N LYS A 54 4.18 11.78 8.95
CA LYS A 54 4.52 10.45 8.45
C LYS A 54 3.30 9.83 7.78
N PHE A 55 3.41 9.50 6.50
CA PHE A 55 2.28 8.97 5.74
C PHE A 55 2.73 8.06 4.60
N ALA A 56 1.87 7.15 4.19
CA ALA A 56 2.06 6.34 3.00
C ALA A 56 1.10 6.77 1.89
N VAL A 57 1.58 6.73 0.65
CA VAL A 57 0.76 6.90 -0.55
C VAL A 57 0.90 5.64 -1.40
N TYR A 58 -0.23 5.00 -1.69
CA TYR A 58 -0.34 3.89 -2.61
C TYR A 58 -1.09 4.34 -3.87
N ARG A 59 -0.60 3.94 -5.05
CA ARG A 59 -1.25 4.16 -6.33
C ARG A 59 -1.26 2.90 -7.20
N ALA A 60 -2.44 2.50 -7.66
CA ALA A 60 -2.62 1.52 -8.72
C ALA A 60 -3.70 1.99 -9.70
N GLY A 61 -3.29 2.37 -10.92
CA GLY A 61 -4.20 3.01 -11.87
C GLY A 61 -4.75 4.33 -11.30
N ASP A 62 -6.07 4.44 -11.22
CA ASP A 62 -6.76 5.59 -10.62
C ASP A 62 -7.08 5.40 -9.13
N ASP A 63 -6.79 4.22 -8.57
CA ASP A 63 -6.96 3.95 -7.15
C ASP A 63 -5.78 4.56 -6.39
N VAL A 64 -6.06 5.58 -5.58
CA VAL A 64 -5.08 6.23 -4.69
C VAL A 64 -5.51 6.05 -3.24
N ARG A 65 -4.59 5.61 -2.39
CA ARG A 65 -4.79 5.56 -0.94
C ARG A 65 -3.71 6.38 -0.24
N VAL A 66 -4.12 7.21 0.71
CA VAL A 66 -3.22 7.99 1.57
C VAL A 66 -3.50 7.60 3.01
N THR A 67 -2.53 6.95 3.66
CA THR A 67 -2.65 6.50 5.05
C THR A 67 -1.75 7.35 5.92
N VAL A 68 -2.32 8.02 6.93
CA VAL A 68 -1.58 8.93 7.80
C VAL A 68 -1.19 8.23 9.09
N HIS A 69 0.10 8.09 9.32
CA HIS A 69 0.65 7.45 10.51
C HIS A 69 0.87 8.44 11.66
N GLU A 70 1.35 9.64 11.35
CA GLU A 70 1.61 10.71 12.32
C GLU A 70 1.39 12.07 11.63
N GLY A 71 0.85 13.07 12.32
CA GLY A 71 0.63 14.40 11.76
C GLY A 71 -0.63 14.50 10.91
N ARG A 72 -0.61 15.35 9.88
CA ARG A 72 -1.77 15.61 8.99
C ARG A 72 -1.39 15.78 7.53
N VAL A 73 -2.23 15.34 6.62
CA VAL A 73 -2.09 15.62 5.18
C VAL A 73 -3.32 16.32 4.66
N ARG A 74 -3.12 17.23 3.70
CA ARG A 74 -4.20 17.74 2.88
C ARG A 74 -4.19 17.02 1.55
N VAL A 75 -5.34 16.48 1.13
CA VAL A 75 -5.53 15.82 -0.16
C VAL A 75 -6.50 16.66 -1.01
N ASP A 76 -5.98 17.22 -2.10
CA ASP A 76 -6.75 17.96 -3.09
C ASP A 76 -7.00 17.12 -4.35
N MET A 77 -8.08 17.41 -5.07
CA MET A 77 -8.33 16.91 -6.43
C MET A 77 -7.93 17.96 -7.47
N LEU A 78 -7.09 17.58 -8.43
CA LEU A 78 -6.73 18.42 -9.56
C LEU A 78 -7.81 18.38 -10.64
N GLY A 79 -8.01 19.51 -11.33
CA GLY A 79 -8.89 19.59 -12.51
C GLY A 79 -10.39 19.71 -12.20
N ARG A 80 -10.80 19.86 -10.93
CA ARG A 80 -12.16 20.24 -10.54
C ARG A 80 -12.23 21.71 -10.09
N PRO A 81 -13.41 22.35 -10.19
CA PRO A 81 -13.61 23.72 -9.70
C PRO A 81 -13.24 23.83 -8.22
N ALA A 82 -12.79 25.01 -7.78
CA ALA A 82 -12.40 25.32 -6.40
C ALA A 82 -13.49 25.15 -5.32
N LEU A 83 -14.67 24.66 -5.71
CA LEU A 83 -15.80 24.34 -4.83
C LEU A 83 -15.68 22.95 -4.19
N ASP A 84 -14.81 22.07 -4.68
CA ASP A 84 -14.52 20.80 -4.00
C ASP A 84 -13.60 21.05 -2.80
N THR A 85 -14.12 20.82 -1.60
CA THR A 85 -13.40 21.01 -0.35
C THR A 85 -12.25 20.00 -0.24
N PRO A 86 -11.01 20.44 0.03
CA PRO A 86 -9.90 19.54 0.32
C PRO A 86 -10.20 18.62 1.50
N VAL A 87 -9.73 17.38 1.45
CA VAL A 87 -9.81 16.47 2.60
C VAL A 87 -8.56 16.63 3.44
N VAL A 88 -8.73 16.95 4.71
CA VAL A 88 -7.63 16.90 5.69
C VAL A 88 -7.74 15.59 6.47
N ALA A 89 -6.71 14.76 6.36
CA ALA A 89 -6.59 13.51 7.10
C ALA A 89 -5.52 13.66 8.18
N GLU A 90 -5.75 13.06 9.35
CA GLU A 90 -4.84 13.08 10.49
C GLU A 90 -4.42 11.66 10.85
N ALA A 91 -3.50 11.51 11.80
CA ALA A 91 -3.05 10.19 12.26
C ALA A 91 -4.24 9.27 12.59
N GLY A 92 -4.24 8.06 12.03
CA GLY A 92 -5.37 7.14 12.15
C GLY A 92 -6.42 7.27 11.04
N HIS A 93 -6.23 8.15 10.06
CA HIS A 93 -7.09 8.24 8.88
C HIS A 93 -6.45 7.60 7.64
N MET A 94 -7.32 7.11 6.76
CA MET A 94 -7.00 6.69 5.40
C MET A 94 -7.94 7.40 4.42
N VAL A 95 -7.37 8.13 3.47
CA VAL A 95 -8.12 8.67 2.33
C VAL A 95 -8.07 7.64 1.20
N VAL A 96 -9.21 7.24 0.70
CA VAL A 96 -9.33 6.35 -0.48
C VAL A 96 -9.99 7.12 -1.59
N THR A 97 -9.39 7.11 -2.77
CA THR A 97 -9.99 7.72 -3.96
C THR A 97 -10.07 6.71 -5.10
N LYS A 98 -11.26 6.61 -5.70
CA LYS A 98 -11.56 5.68 -6.78
C LYS A 98 -12.68 6.27 -7.65
N GLY A 99 -12.52 6.27 -8.97
CA GLY A 99 -13.57 6.77 -9.89
C GLY A 99 -13.97 8.24 -9.66
N GLY A 100 -13.07 9.06 -9.11
CA GLY A 100 -13.34 10.46 -8.77
C GLY A 100 -13.99 10.67 -7.39
N GLU A 101 -14.53 9.63 -6.76
CA GLU A 101 -15.00 9.68 -5.38
C GLU A 101 -13.83 9.72 -4.39
N THR A 102 -14.07 10.32 -3.22
CA THR A 102 -13.10 10.44 -2.14
C THR A 102 -13.78 10.07 -0.83
N LEU A 103 -13.23 9.09 -0.13
CA LEU A 103 -13.70 8.65 1.19
C LEU A 103 -12.60 8.89 2.21
N LEU A 104 -12.98 9.41 3.38
CA LEU A 104 -12.14 9.47 4.56
C LEU A 104 -12.58 8.36 5.51
N LEU A 105 -11.67 7.44 5.83
CA LEU A 105 -11.93 6.28 6.67
C LEU A 105 -11.07 6.34 7.93
N ASN A 106 -11.64 5.91 9.05
CA ASN A 106 -10.86 5.62 10.25
C ASN A 106 -10.12 4.29 10.04
N LYS A 107 -8.83 4.27 10.39
CA LYS A 107 -7.96 3.11 10.34
C LYS A 107 -7.18 3.02 11.65
N PRO A 108 -7.45 2.02 12.51
CA PRO A 108 -6.74 1.85 13.77
C PRO A 108 -5.22 1.85 13.62
N ALA A 109 -4.50 2.34 14.63
CA ALA A 109 -3.03 2.42 14.59
C ALA A 109 -2.37 1.06 14.34
N GLU A 110 -2.94 -0.02 14.90
CA GLU A 110 -2.50 -1.40 14.66
C GLU A 110 -2.64 -1.82 13.19
N ASP A 111 -3.70 -1.38 12.51
CA ASP A 111 -3.91 -1.65 11.09
C ASP A 111 -2.92 -0.87 10.23
N ILE A 112 -2.60 0.37 10.62
CA ILE A 112 -1.59 1.18 9.94
C ILE A 112 -0.20 0.56 10.11
N ALA A 113 0.17 0.16 11.34
CA ALA A 113 1.44 -0.50 11.60
C ALA A 113 1.57 -1.81 10.80
N ARG A 114 0.48 -2.56 10.68
CA ARG A 114 0.41 -3.77 9.86
C ARG A 114 0.63 -3.48 8.37
N ASP A 115 -0.10 -2.52 7.81
CA ASP A 115 0.06 -2.10 6.42
C ASP A 115 1.49 -1.64 6.11
N LEU A 116 2.17 -1.01 7.09
CA LEU A 116 3.55 -0.52 6.95
C LEU A 116 4.63 -1.55 7.29
N SER A 117 4.27 -2.79 7.62
CA SER A 117 5.23 -3.84 8.01
C SER A 117 6.19 -4.24 6.89
N TRP A 118 5.85 -3.93 5.62
CA TRP A 118 6.73 -4.16 4.47
C TRP A 118 8.06 -3.40 4.59
N ARG A 119 8.07 -2.28 5.32
CA ARG A 119 9.30 -1.51 5.63
C ARG A 119 10.33 -2.33 6.40
N GLN A 120 9.89 -3.39 7.07
CA GLN A 120 10.72 -4.34 7.80
C GLN A 120 10.90 -5.67 7.03
N GLY A 121 10.48 -5.71 5.76
CA GLY A 121 10.48 -6.92 4.93
C GLY A 121 9.42 -7.95 5.32
N LEU A 122 8.35 -7.51 6.01
CA LEU A 122 7.30 -8.39 6.51
C LEU A 122 5.95 -8.13 5.82
N LEU A 123 5.20 -9.19 5.57
CA LEU A 123 3.79 -9.18 5.25
C LEU A 123 3.02 -9.74 6.44
N VAL A 124 2.16 -8.92 7.02
CA VAL A 124 1.39 -9.28 8.22
C VAL A 124 -0.08 -9.32 7.85
N PHE A 125 -0.70 -10.47 8.09
CA PHE A 125 -2.08 -10.75 7.72
C PHE A 125 -2.92 -11.00 8.95
N ASN A 126 -4.15 -10.46 8.96
CA ASN A 126 -5.13 -10.69 10.01
C ASN A 126 -6.43 -11.20 9.37
N GLN A 127 -6.63 -12.52 9.39
CA GLN A 127 -7.82 -13.19 8.85
C GLN A 127 -8.15 -12.77 7.40
N GLN A 128 -7.12 -12.56 6.57
CA GLN A 128 -7.29 -12.24 5.16
C GLN A 128 -7.50 -13.51 4.35
N THR A 129 -8.21 -13.39 3.23
CA THR A 129 -8.41 -14.54 2.34
C THR A 129 -7.08 -14.93 1.68
N LEU A 130 -6.91 -16.22 1.40
CA LEU A 130 -5.70 -16.72 0.73
C LEU A 130 -5.52 -16.09 -0.66
N ALA A 131 -6.61 -15.70 -1.33
CA ALA A 131 -6.52 -14.91 -2.56
C ALA A 131 -5.85 -13.55 -2.34
N GLU A 132 -6.27 -12.77 -1.34
CA GLU A 132 -5.66 -11.46 -1.03
C GLU A 132 -4.19 -11.62 -0.60
N VAL A 133 -3.89 -12.66 0.16
CA VAL A 133 -2.53 -12.97 0.63
C VAL A 133 -1.62 -13.34 -0.54
N ALA A 134 -2.11 -14.17 -1.47
CA ALA A 134 -1.38 -14.50 -2.69
C ALA A 134 -1.11 -13.25 -3.53
N ASP A 135 -2.08 -12.36 -3.68
CA ASP A 135 -1.90 -11.09 -4.38
C ASP A 135 -0.80 -10.23 -3.72
N GLN A 136 -0.73 -10.21 -2.38
CA GLN A 136 0.36 -9.51 -1.69
C GLN A 136 1.71 -10.16 -1.94
N PHE A 137 1.86 -11.49 -1.78
CA PHE A 137 3.14 -12.17 -2.07
C PHE A 137 3.59 -11.97 -3.52
N ASN A 138 2.64 -11.98 -4.46
CA ASN A 138 2.90 -11.80 -5.88
C ASN A 138 3.51 -10.43 -6.22
N ARG A 139 3.37 -9.42 -5.35
CA ARG A 139 4.03 -8.12 -5.52
C ARG A 139 5.54 -8.18 -5.24
N TYR A 140 5.99 -9.10 -4.39
CA TYR A 140 7.39 -9.17 -3.92
C TYR A 140 8.19 -10.30 -4.57
N ASN A 141 7.52 -11.21 -5.27
CA ASN A 141 8.13 -12.43 -5.80
C ASN A 141 7.95 -12.53 -7.31
N SER A 142 8.99 -12.98 -8.02
CA SER A 142 8.91 -13.27 -9.45
C SER A 142 7.97 -14.43 -9.71
N ARG A 143 8.08 -15.50 -8.93
CA ARG A 143 7.15 -16.64 -8.92
C ARG A 143 5.80 -16.21 -8.35
N LYS A 144 4.72 -16.57 -9.03
CA LYS A 144 3.36 -16.15 -8.69
C LYS A 144 2.56 -17.28 -8.06
N ILE A 145 1.91 -17.02 -6.94
CA ILE A 145 0.92 -17.89 -6.34
C ILE A 145 -0.41 -17.67 -7.06
N GLN A 146 -0.97 -18.73 -7.63
CA GLN A 146 -2.32 -18.73 -8.19
C GLN A 146 -3.19 -19.66 -7.35
N VAL A 147 -4.23 -19.07 -6.74
CA VAL A 147 -5.12 -19.78 -5.81
C VAL A 147 -6.44 -20.07 -6.51
N GLU A 148 -6.86 -21.33 -6.48
CA GLU A 148 -8.03 -21.82 -7.23
C GLU A 148 -9.13 -22.37 -6.32
N GLY A 149 -10.35 -22.40 -6.86
CA GLY A 149 -11.51 -23.02 -6.23
C GLY A 149 -11.80 -22.51 -4.82
N SER A 150 -12.12 -23.43 -3.92
CA SER A 150 -12.49 -23.11 -2.54
C SER A 150 -11.32 -22.64 -1.67
N ALA A 151 -10.07 -22.93 -2.06
CA ALA A 151 -8.88 -22.51 -1.33
C ALA A 151 -8.75 -20.98 -1.25
N ARG A 152 -9.27 -20.26 -2.26
CA ARG A 152 -9.29 -18.79 -2.32
C ARG A 152 -9.90 -18.13 -1.09
N LYS A 153 -10.83 -18.81 -0.40
CA LYS A 153 -11.57 -18.27 0.76
C LYS A 153 -10.95 -18.62 2.12
N ILE A 154 -9.90 -19.45 2.15
CA ILE A 154 -9.21 -19.83 3.39
C ILE A 154 -8.66 -18.58 4.05
N ARG A 155 -8.82 -18.47 5.37
CA ARG A 155 -8.35 -17.33 6.15
C ARG A 155 -6.94 -17.60 6.64
N ILE A 156 -6.04 -16.67 6.36
CA ILE A 156 -4.65 -16.70 6.79
C ILE A 156 -4.41 -15.55 7.75
N GLY A 157 -3.77 -15.88 8.87
CA GLY A 157 -3.23 -14.92 9.82
C GLY A 157 -1.78 -15.25 10.11
N GLY A 158 -0.98 -14.24 10.43
CA GLY A 158 0.43 -14.41 10.77
C GLY A 158 1.31 -13.33 10.16
N SER A 159 2.60 -13.42 10.47
CA SER A 159 3.65 -12.56 9.93
C SER A 159 4.61 -13.40 9.11
N PHE A 160 4.89 -12.96 7.89
CA PHE A 160 5.70 -13.67 6.93
C PHE A 160 6.77 -12.76 6.36
N ARG A 161 7.93 -13.31 6.07
CA ARG A 161 8.96 -12.65 5.25
C ARG A 161 8.42 -12.49 3.83
N ALA A 162 8.41 -11.25 3.31
CA ALA A 162 7.83 -10.94 2.01
C ALA A 162 8.54 -11.67 0.84
N ASP A 163 9.83 -11.95 1.02
CA ASP A 163 10.74 -12.61 0.08
C ASP A 163 10.81 -14.14 0.24
N ASN A 164 10.08 -14.72 1.19
CA ASN A 164 10.17 -16.16 1.49
C ASN A 164 8.91 -16.92 1.08
N ILE A 165 8.65 -16.93 -0.22
CA ILE A 165 7.50 -17.62 -0.83
C ILE A 165 7.52 -19.13 -0.55
N ASP A 166 8.70 -19.76 -0.52
CA ASP A 166 8.82 -21.21 -0.36
C ASP A 166 8.38 -21.69 1.03
N VAL A 167 8.74 -20.96 2.09
CA VAL A 167 8.27 -21.27 3.45
C VAL A 167 6.75 -21.05 3.56
N PHE A 168 6.23 -20.01 2.93
CA PHE A 168 4.78 -19.76 2.93
C PHE A 168 4.02 -20.90 2.23
N VAL A 169 4.49 -21.32 1.06
CA VAL A 169 3.89 -22.43 0.30
C VAL A 169 4.02 -23.76 1.04
N LEU A 170 5.12 -24.00 1.74
CA LEU A 170 5.28 -25.16 2.62
C LEU A 170 4.23 -25.17 3.73
N LEU A 171 3.92 -24.02 4.34
CA LEU A 171 2.85 -23.87 5.33
C LEU A 171 1.48 -24.18 4.72
N LEU A 172 1.19 -23.70 3.51
CA LEU A 172 -0.07 -24.01 2.83
C LEU A 172 -0.25 -25.52 2.62
N ASN A 173 0.81 -26.20 2.19
CA ASN A 173 0.78 -27.65 1.99
C ASN A 173 0.67 -28.42 3.32
N ARG A 174 1.57 -28.16 4.28
CA ARG A 174 1.69 -28.95 5.51
C ARG A 174 0.71 -28.54 6.61
N GLY A 175 0.42 -27.25 6.74
CA GLY A 175 -0.42 -26.69 7.80
C GLY A 175 -1.91 -26.66 7.44
N PHE A 176 -2.24 -26.35 6.18
CA PHE A 176 -3.63 -26.27 5.71
C PHE A 176 -4.06 -27.49 4.87
N GLY A 177 -3.14 -28.41 4.58
CA GLY A 177 -3.41 -29.61 3.78
C GLY A 177 -3.77 -29.31 2.33
N LEU A 178 -3.27 -28.18 1.79
CA LEU A 178 -3.59 -27.77 0.42
C LEU A 178 -2.69 -28.45 -0.59
N THR A 179 -3.26 -28.71 -1.77
CA THR A 179 -2.48 -29.17 -2.91
C THR A 179 -1.68 -28.01 -3.46
N VAL A 180 -0.35 -28.18 -3.50
CA VAL A 180 0.59 -27.23 -4.08
C VAL A 180 1.28 -27.88 -5.26
N LYS A 181 1.21 -27.25 -6.44
CA LYS A 181 1.94 -27.67 -7.64
C LYS A 181 2.82 -26.54 -8.13
N ASP A 182 4.12 -26.80 -8.15
CA ASP A 182 5.12 -25.89 -8.70
C ASP A 182 5.21 -26.08 -10.23
N GLN A 183 5.02 -24.99 -10.98
CA GLN A 183 5.12 -24.93 -12.44
C GLN A 183 6.24 -23.99 -12.88
N GLY A 184 7.23 -23.75 -12.03
CA GLY A 184 8.34 -22.82 -12.31
C GLY A 184 7.93 -21.39 -11.95
N GLU A 185 7.41 -20.64 -12.91
CA GLU A 185 6.99 -19.24 -12.71
C GLU A 185 5.70 -19.11 -11.90
N THR A 186 4.89 -20.16 -11.84
CA THR A 186 3.61 -20.16 -11.12
C THR A 186 3.55 -21.33 -10.13
N ILE A 187 2.98 -21.06 -8.96
CA ILE A 187 2.66 -22.03 -7.91
C ILE A 187 1.14 -22.12 -7.83
N LEU A 188 0.58 -23.22 -8.31
CA LEU A 188 -0.85 -23.48 -8.21
C LEU A 188 -1.18 -24.01 -6.82
N VAL A 189 -2.12 -23.35 -6.15
CA VAL A 189 -2.64 -23.75 -4.84
C VAL A 189 -4.13 -24.04 -4.95
N SER A 190 -4.52 -25.27 -4.63
CA SER A 190 -5.91 -25.70 -4.61
C SER A 190 -6.20 -26.54 -3.37
N ARG A 191 -7.48 -26.83 -3.15
CA ARG A 191 -7.89 -27.87 -2.21
C ARG A 191 -7.80 -29.23 -2.88
#